data_AF-A0A3A4NZU7-F1
#
_entry.id   AF-A0A3A4NZU7-F1
#
_cell.length_a   1.000
_cell.length_b   1.000
_cell.length_c   1.000
_cell.angle_alpha   90.00
_cell.angle_beta   90.00
_cell.angle_gamma   90.00
#
_symmetry.space_group_name_H-M   'P 1'
#
loop_
_entity.id
_entity.type
_entity.pdbx_description
1 polymer ?
#
loop_
_entity_poly.entity_id
_entity_poly.type
_entity_poly.pdbx_seq_one_letter_code
_entity_poly.pdbx_strand_id
1 'polypeptide(L)'
;MNIVLSPEQEQFVHEQIACGRYNSANDMIREALRLLEERNESSHHRFEELRREIAIGIEQADRGELVNGKEVFSKLRERNDAQIHPK
;
A
#
# COMPACT_ATOMS: atom_id res chain seq x y z
N MET A 1 -3.79 22.92 -20.00
CA MET A 1 -3.35 23.18 -18.61
C MET A 1 -1.89 23.58 -18.67
N ASN A 2 -1.48 24.66 -17.99
CA ASN A 2 -0.07 25.02 -17.89
C ASN A 2 0.48 24.48 -16.57
N ILE A 3 1.55 23.71 -16.61
CA ILE A 3 2.19 23.12 -15.42
C ILE A 3 3.54 23.81 -15.27
N VAL A 4 3.75 24.46 -14.13
CA VAL A 4 5.02 25.10 -13.81
C VAL A 4 5.91 24.06 -13.14
N LEU A 5 7.04 23.76 -13.76
CA LEU A 5 8.05 22.84 -13.24
C LEU A 5 9.16 23.63 -12.55
N SER A 6 9.81 23.01 -11.56
CA SER A 6 11.08 23.53 -11.05
C SER A 6 12.19 23.32 -12.09
N PRO A 7 13.27 24.12 -12.07
CA PRO A 7 14.40 23.92 -13.00
C PRO A 7 14.98 22.50 -12.95
N GLU A 8 15.00 21.88 -11.78
CA GLU A 8 15.45 20.49 -11.58
C GLU A 8 14.52 19.48 -12.26
N GLN A 9 13.21 19.72 -12.22
CA GLN A 9 12.21 18.88 -12.88
C GLN A 9 12.29 19.02 -14.40
N GLU A 10 12.49 20.24 -14.92
CA GLU A 10 12.69 20.47 -16.36
C GLU A 10 13.93 19.74 -16.87
N GLN A 11 15.04 19.84 -16.14
CA GLN A 11 16.28 19.13 -16.47
C GLN A 11 16.07 17.62 -16.49
N PHE A 12 15.39 17.08 -15.48
CA PHE A 12 15.07 15.66 -15.41
C PHE A 12 14.20 15.21 -16.60
N VAL A 13 13.16 15.96 -16.95
CA VAL A 13 12.31 15.66 -18.11
C VAL A 13 13.14 15.67 -19.39
N HIS A 14 14.02 16.66 -19.55
CA HIS A 14 14.89 16.77 -20.72
C HIS A 14 15.83 15.57 -20.85
N GLU A 15 16.46 15.14 -19.75
CA GLU A 15 17.34 13.96 -19.74
C GLU A 15 16.59 12.67 -20.11
N GLN A 16 15.37 12.48 -19.62
CA GLN A 16 14.58 11.29 -19.94
C GLN A 16 14.10 11.26 -21.41
N ILE A 17 13.92 12.43 -22.03
CA ILE A 17 13.63 12.53 -23.47
C ILE A 17 14.92 12.30 -24.28
N ALA A 18 16.03 12.92 -23.87
CA ALA A 18 17.31 12.80 -24.55
C ALA A 18 17.84 11.36 -24.57
N CYS A 19 17.58 10.57 -23.53
CA CYS A 19 17.94 9.14 -23.50
C CYS A 19 16.97 8.25 -24.30
N GLY A 20 15.96 8.82 -24.94
CA GLY A 20 14.98 8.11 -25.76
C GLY A 20 13.94 7.32 -24.96
N ARG A 21 13.87 7.50 -23.63
CA ARG A 21 12.89 6.80 -22.79
C ARG A 21 11.47 7.32 -23.01
N TYR A 22 11.32 8.60 -23.34
CA TYR A 22 10.05 9.21 -23.71
C TYR A 22 10.19 10.10 -24.95
N ASN A 23 9.17 10.14 -25.80
CA ASN A 23 9.17 10.97 -27.01
C ASN A 23 8.84 12.43 -26.71
N SER A 24 8.13 12.70 -25.62
CA SER A 24 7.74 14.05 -25.19
C SER A 24 7.52 14.14 -23.69
N ALA A 25 7.52 15.38 -23.17
CA ALA A 25 7.17 15.64 -21.78
C ALA A 25 5.73 15.21 -21.46
N ASN A 26 4.81 15.33 -22.41
CA ASN A 26 3.42 14.90 -22.25
C ASN A 26 3.30 13.38 -22.07
N ASP A 27 4.10 12.60 -22.79
CA ASP A 27 4.10 11.13 -22.65
C ASP A 27 4.62 10.73 -21.27
N MET A 28 5.68 11.37 -20.80
CA MET A 28 6.22 11.17 -19.46
C MET A 28 5.21 11.55 -18.36
N ILE A 29 4.52 12.69 -18.51
CA ILE A 29 3.51 13.14 -17.55
C ILE A 29 2.33 12.17 -17.50
N ARG A 30 1.88 11.65 -18.65
CA ARG A 30 0.81 10.64 -18.68
C ARG A 30 1.19 9.38 -17.92
N GLU A 31 2.40 8.87 -18.13
CA GLU A 31 2.88 7.69 -17.41
C GLU A 31 3.06 7.97 -15.91
N ALA A 32 3.59 9.14 -15.55
CA ALA A 32 3.72 9.54 -14.15
C ALA A 32 2.35 9.63 -13.45
N LEU A 33 1.33 10.15 -14.13
CA LEU A 33 -0.04 10.20 -13.59
C LEU A 33 -0.66 8.81 -13.47
N ARG A 34 -0.44 7.92 -14.44
CA ARG A 34 -0.90 6.52 -14.37
C ARG A 34 -0.31 5.80 -13.16
N LEU A 35 1.00 5.93 -12.94
CA LEU A 35 1.68 5.34 -11.78
C LEU A 35 1.19 5.94 -10.46
N LEU A 36 0.89 7.25 -10.44
CA LEU A 36 0.31 7.90 -9.27
C LEU A 36 -1.10 7.37 -8.97
N GLU A 37 -1.92 7.18 -9.98
CA GLU A 37 -3.26 6.61 -9.86
C GLU A 37 -3.21 5.16 -9.34
N GLU A 38 -2.38 4.30 -9.93
CA GLU A 38 -2.19 2.90 -9.47
C GLU A 38 -1.74 2.83 -8.00
N ARG A 39 -0.83 3.72 -7.59
CA ARG A 39 -0.37 3.81 -6.20
C ARG A 39 -1.50 4.25 -5.28
N ASN A 40 -2.27 5.25 -5.69
CA ASN A 40 -3.39 5.77 -4.92
C ASN A 40 -4.50 4.73 -4.79
N GLU A 41 -4.88 4.05 -5.86
CA GLU A 41 -5.88 2.97 -5.82
C GLU A 41 -5.46 1.85 -4.87
N SER A 42 -4.19 1.42 -4.94
CA SER A 42 -3.65 0.40 -4.04
C SER A 42 -3.70 0.83 -2.57
N SER A 43 -3.40 2.10 -2.29
CA SER A 43 -3.45 2.65 -0.93
C SER A 43 -4.89 2.85 -0.43
N HIS A 44 -5.79 3.35 -1.29
CA HIS A 44 -7.19 3.56 -0.95
C HIS A 44 -7.89 2.23 -0.68
N HIS A 45 -7.69 1.21 -1.52
CA HIS A 45 -8.33 -0.09 -1.34
C HIS A 45 -7.92 -0.73 0.00
N ARG A 46 -6.62 -0.73 0.32
CA ARG A 46 -6.10 -1.27 1.59
C ARG A 46 -6.60 -0.51 2.80
N PHE A 47 -6.76 0.81 2.68
CA PHE A 47 -7.27 1.63 3.77
C PHE A 47 -8.77 1.41 4.02
N GLU A 48 -9.56 1.31 2.96
CA GLU A 48 -10.99 0.98 3.05
C GLU A 48 -11.22 -0.44 3.58
N GLU A 49 -10.41 -1.40 3.14
CA GLU A 49 -10.42 -2.77 3.69
C GLU A 49 -10.09 -2.76 5.19
N LEU A 50 -9.02 -2.08 5.60
CA LEU A 50 -8.67 -1.95 7.01
C LEU A 50 -9.79 -1.29 7.84
N ARG A 51 -10.42 -0.24 7.32
CA ARG A 51 -11.57 0.42 7.97
C ARG A 51 -12.74 -0.55 8.15
N ARG A 52 -13.03 -1.36 7.13
CA ARG A 52 -14.07 -2.39 7.20
C ARG A 52 -13.74 -3.42 8.29
N GLU A 53 -12.53 -3.97 8.29
CA GLU A 53 -12.12 -4.97 9.29
C GLU A 53 -12.15 -4.42 10.72
N ILE A 54 -11.75 -3.15 10.92
CA ILE A 54 -11.86 -2.47 12.21
C ILE A 54 -13.34 -2.36 12.63
N ALA A 55 -14.23 -1.95 11.73
CA ALA A 55 -15.66 -1.82 12.04
C ALA A 55 -16.26 -3.18 12.45
N ILE A 56 -15.93 -4.25 11.72
CA ILE A 56 -16.34 -5.62 12.08
C ILE A 56 -15.82 -5.98 13.49
N GLY A 57 -14.54 -5.70 13.78
CA GLY A 57 -13.95 -5.97 15.09
C GLY A 57 -14.62 -5.20 16.24
N ILE A 58 -15.03 -3.95 15.99
CA ILE A 58 -15.80 -3.16 16.96
C ILE A 58 -17.17 -3.79 17.21
N GLU A 59 -17.90 -4.17 16.16
CA GLU A 59 -19.20 -4.83 16.32
C GLU A 59 -19.09 -6.18 17.05
N GLN A 60 -18.05 -6.96 16.78
CA GLN A 60 -17.75 -8.19 17.51
C GLN A 60 -17.47 -7.91 18.98
N ALA A 61 -16.70 -6.87 19.27
CA ALA A 61 -16.39 -6.45 20.65
C ALA A 61 -17.66 -6.03 21.40
N ASP A 62 -18.55 -5.27 20.76
CA ASP A 62 -19.83 -4.84 21.32
C ASP A 62 -20.76 -6.02 21.61
N ARG A 63 -20.70 -7.09 20.81
CA ARG A 63 -21.40 -8.36 21.07
C ARG A 63 -20.70 -9.25 22.12
N GLY A 64 -19.54 -8.85 22.64
CA GLY A 64 -18.78 -9.60 23.63
C GLY A 64 -17.99 -10.78 23.04
N GLU A 65 -17.75 -10.82 21.73
CA GLU A 65 -17.02 -11.89 21.03
C GLU A 65 -15.48 -11.74 21.15
N LEU A 66 -15.01 -11.06 22.20
CA LEU A 66 -13.58 -10.86 22.45
C LEU A 66 -12.93 -12.16 22.96
N VAL A 67 -11.72 -12.42 22.49
CA VAL A 67 -10.89 -13.54 22.95
C VAL A 67 -9.78 -13.06 23.88
N ASN A 68 -9.37 -13.92 24.83
CA ASN A 68 -8.27 -13.59 25.73
C ASN A 68 -6.93 -13.59 24.97
N GLY A 69 -6.33 -12.41 24.83
CA GLY A 69 -5.07 -12.27 24.08
C GLY A 69 -3.93 -13.15 24.61
N LYS A 70 -3.77 -13.29 25.93
CA LYS A 70 -2.70 -14.12 26.52
C LYS A 70 -2.86 -15.59 26.14
N GLU A 71 -4.10 -16.08 26.16
CA GLU A 71 -4.41 -17.46 25.78
C GLU A 71 -4.15 -17.72 24.29
N VAL A 72 -4.56 -16.78 23.42
CA VAL A 72 -4.30 -16.86 21.98
C VAL A 72 -2.80 -16.92 21.68
N PHE A 73 -2.01 -16.01 22.27
CA PHE A 73 -0.56 -16.00 22.06
C PHE A 73 0.16 -17.22 22.67
N SER A 74 -0.37 -17.82 23.74
CA SER A 74 0.17 -19.09 24.26
C SER A 74 -0.03 -20.21 23.25
N LYS A 75 -1.26 -20.39 22.76
CA LYS A 75 -1.61 -21.42 21.77
C LYS A 75 -0.83 -21.27 20.45
N LEU A 76 -0.61 -20.03 20.00
CA LEU A 76 0.16 -19.77 18.79
C LEU A 76 1.64 -20.15 18.94
N ARG A 77 2.25 -19.88 20.10
CA ARG A 77 3.63 -20.30 20.40
C ARG A 77 3.75 -21.82 20.44
N GLU A 78 2.85 -22.48 21.15
CA GLU A 78 2.82 -23.95 21.23
C GLU A 78 2.69 -24.62 19.85
N ARG A 79 1.86 -24.06 18.96
CA ARG A 79 1.74 -24.53 17.57
C ARG A 79 3.01 -24.30 16.75
N ASN A 80 3.68 -23.17 16.94
CA ASN A 80 4.92 -22.84 16.23
C ASN A 80 6.05 -23.79 16.67
N ASP A 81 6.21 -24.00 17.98
CA ASP A 81 7.21 -24.90 18.54
C ASP A 81 7.00 -26.36 18.10
N ALA A 82 5.73 -26.81 18.05
CA ALA A 82 5.38 -28.15 17.55
C ALA A 82 5.64 -28.33 16.03
N GLN A 83 5.72 -27.24 15.27
CA GLN A 83 5.98 -27.27 13.83
C GLN A 83 7.47 -27.15 13.50
N ILE A 84 8.27 -26.52 14.37
CA ILE A 84 9.73 -26.42 14.24
C ILE A 84 10.44 -27.69 14.73
N HIS A 85 9.84 -28.45 15.66
CA HIS A 85 10.37 -29.72 16.15
C HIS A 85 9.37 -30.87 15.95
N PRO A 86 9.26 -31.42 14.72
CA PRO A 86 8.50 -32.63 14.50
C PRO A 86 9.23 -33.81 15.18
N LYS A 87 8.52 -34.53 16.04
CA LYS A 87 8.99 -35.81 16.62
C LYS A 87 9.20 -36.88 15.56
#